data_AF-A0A6I4MHU5-F1
#
_entry.id   AF-A0A6I4MHU5-F1
#
_cell.length_a   1.000
_cell.length_b   1.000
_cell.length_c   1.000
_cell.angle_alpha   90.00
_cell.angle_beta   90.00
_cell.angle_gamma   90.00
#
_symmetry.space_group_name_H-M   'P 1'
#
loop_
_entity.id
_entity.type
_entity.pdbx_description
1 polymer ?
#
loop_
_entity_poly.entity_id
_entity_poly.type
_entity_poly.pdbx_seq_one_letter_code
_entity_poly.pdbx_strand_id
1 'polypeptide(L)'
;MPRPESPLDPSAGPVPAFAQDLRNLRVEAGSPSYRALEAVSHCGRTTLANAASGRRLPTWEVTRAYVEACGGDVDAWRRKWRTTAALVKAEGRASGTPVPARELARTATGRRSPHPSPQADDPLQAATPDELVGMLRRLCRRARIEPHQLPRLSAKAKGTDVYAALSGAQMSGLFYGHRAPRAHEVLRIVELCRVDTGQMRLWAIACARLLQAPAARPEEAASGRPGAGNGGAGDLAQRPAGAAYPERVLLGVMLHRLREARGLPAREAGGAIGASPAKISRMELGQVSLREPDVAALLTLYGVEDGSLAGSLLDLARGAPSPGSGNRRDDGPTAWLRAYSGLEESASLIRTSGIRHIPSLLQTEAYARAVTARSVPHLAAHDVDELVRLRMARQRRFAADAGRRLWAIVDERVLRRPVGPPPVWQEQIAHLISVSTWPNVTLQILPSRSRPRRACRGQMTWLRFGDGGLPDVMCREGATGIDYVTEPSDVNAHMVALNTLGVHAQWPDKSLEILTEILQDPTPEAPGWFTGRPTLPPPGGDRKRR
;
A
#
# COMPACT_ATOMS: atom_id res chain seq x y z
N MET A 1 -44.87 24.02 -10.41
CA MET A 1 -45.26 23.25 -9.20
C MET A 1 -44.12 22.31 -8.84
N PRO A 2 -43.56 22.36 -7.61
CA PRO A 2 -42.56 21.39 -7.18
C PRO A 2 -43.16 19.97 -7.18
N ARG A 3 -42.34 18.98 -7.55
CA ARG A 3 -42.73 17.56 -7.62
C ARG A 3 -43.24 17.10 -6.24
N PRO A 4 -44.43 16.47 -6.14
CA PRO A 4 -44.97 16.04 -4.86
C PRO A 4 -44.08 14.95 -4.24
N GLU A 5 -43.88 15.02 -2.93
CA GLU A 5 -43.09 14.06 -2.17
C GLU A 5 -43.83 12.73 -2.02
N SER A 6 -43.09 11.62 -2.07
CA SER A 6 -43.66 10.29 -1.88
C SER A 6 -44.25 10.14 -0.46
N PRO A 7 -45.42 9.51 -0.30
CA PRO A 7 -46.01 9.27 1.02
C PRO A 7 -45.07 8.48 1.94
N LEU A 8 -45.04 8.83 3.22
CA LEU A 8 -44.34 8.08 4.27
C LEU A 8 -45.38 7.38 5.16
N ASP A 9 -45.10 6.14 5.56
CA ASP A 9 -45.85 5.47 6.62
C ASP A 9 -45.11 5.67 7.96
N PRO A 10 -45.60 6.55 8.86
CA PRO A 10 -44.95 6.82 10.13
C PRO A 10 -45.03 5.64 11.11
N SER A 11 -45.89 4.64 10.87
CA SER A 11 -46.00 3.45 11.72
C SER A 11 -44.96 2.37 11.42
N ALA A 12 -44.28 2.47 10.27
CA ALA A 12 -43.30 1.48 9.80
C ALA A 12 -41.99 1.46 10.60
N GLY A 13 -41.76 2.43 11.49
CA GLY A 13 -40.60 2.44 12.39
C GLY A 13 -40.16 3.84 12.82
N PRO A 14 -39.14 3.93 13.69
CA PRO A 14 -38.69 5.20 14.28
C PRO A 14 -38.12 6.17 13.24
N VAL A 15 -37.58 5.68 12.12
CA VAL A 15 -36.98 6.52 11.06
C VAL A 15 -38.05 7.16 10.15
N PRO A 16 -39.02 6.42 9.59
CA PRO A 16 -40.15 7.01 8.87
C PRO A 16 -40.95 8.01 9.72
N ALA A 17 -41.21 7.70 11.00
CA ALA A 17 -41.89 8.61 11.92
C ALA A 17 -41.14 9.95 12.07
N PHE A 18 -39.83 9.89 12.31
CA PHE A 18 -39.00 11.08 12.47
C PHE A 18 -38.89 11.92 11.19
N ALA A 19 -38.86 11.28 10.02
CA ALA A 19 -38.87 11.99 8.75
C ALA A 19 -40.22 12.66 8.47
N GLN A 20 -41.34 12.02 8.86
CA GLN A 20 -42.66 12.63 8.77
C GLN A 20 -42.78 13.86 9.69
N ASP A 21 -42.20 13.79 10.89
CA ASP A 21 -42.14 14.94 11.79
C ASP A 21 -41.36 16.12 11.18
N LEU A 22 -40.24 15.87 10.49
CA LEU A 22 -39.48 16.91 9.80
C LEU A 22 -40.24 17.52 8.63
N ARG A 23 -41.11 16.74 7.96
CA ARG A 23 -42.01 17.27 6.94
C ARG A 23 -43.09 18.14 7.56
N ASN A 24 -43.66 17.74 8.69
CA ASN A 24 -44.66 18.53 9.42
C ASN A 24 -44.09 19.87 9.87
N LEU A 25 -42.87 19.89 10.42
CA LEU A 25 -42.18 21.13 10.79
C LEU A 25 -41.99 22.06 9.58
N ARG A 26 -41.68 21.51 8.41
CA ARG A 26 -41.55 22.29 7.18
C ARG A 26 -42.91 22.83 6.70
N VAL A 27 -43.99 22.06 6.87
CA VAL A 27 -45.35 22.53 6.57
C VAL A 27 -45.74 23.69 7.48
N GLU A 28 -45.48 23.57 8.80
CA GLU A 28 -45.70 24.62 9.80
C GLU A 28 -44.90 25.90 9.49
N ALA A 29 -43.70 25.75 8.93
CA ALA A 29 -42.86 26.87 8.47
C ALA A 29 -43.29 27.50 7.14
N GLY A 30 -44.48 27.15 6.62
CA GLY A 30 -45.01 27.69 5.35
C GLY A 30 -44.57 26.92 4.10
N SER A 31 -44.17 25.65 4.26
CA SER A 31 -43.73 24.75 3.18
C SER A 31 -42.60 25.31 2.28
N PRO A 32 -41.52 25.88 2.85
CA PRO A 32 -40.40 26.34 2.04
C PRO A 32 -39.84 25.19 1.20
N SER A 33 -39.50 25.49 -0.04
CA SER A 33 -38.85 24.51 -0.91
C SER A 33 -37.48 24.13 -0.36
N TYR A 34 -36.97 22.93 -0.66
CA TYR A 34 -35.61 22.55 -0.24
C TYR A 34 -34.52 23.47 -0.78
N ARG A 35 -34.78 24.18 -1.89
CA ARG A 35 -33.89 25.22 -2.42
C ARG A 35 -33.93 26.49 -1.58
N ALA A 36 -35.09 26.84 -1.03
CA ALA A 36 -35.21 27.96 -0.09
C ALA A 36 -34.53 27.62 1.25
N LEU A 37 -34.68 26.38 1.73
CA LEU A 37 -33.97 25.91 2.93
C LEU A 37 -32.45 25.87 2.74
N GLU A 38 -31.95 25.50 1.55
CA GLU A 38 -30.52 25.57 1.20
C GLU A 38 -29.98 27.00 1.21
N ALA A 39 -30.79 28.01 0.85
CA ALA A 39 -30.35 29.40 0.86
C ALA A 39 -30.10 29.94 2.28
N VAL A 40 -30.77 29.37 3.28
CA VAL A 40 -30.68 29.80 4.69
C VAL A 40 -29.98 28.77 5.59
N SER A 41 -29.63 27.60 5.07
CA SER A 41 -28.89 26.57 5.79
C SER A 41 -27.55 26.27 5.14
N HIS A 42 -26.55 25.89 5.92
CA HIS A 42 -25.25 25.45 5.39
C HIS A 42 -25.29 24.02 4.80
N CYS A 43 -26.47 23.53 4.39
CA CYS A 43 -26.71 22.17 3.92
C CYS A 43 -27.29 22.17 2.50
N GLY A 44 -26.70 21.35 1.62
CA GLY A 44 -27.15 21.26 0.23
C GLY A 44 -28.58 20.69 0.08
N ARG A 45 -29.29 21.12 -0.96
CA ARG A 45 -30.69 20.74 -1.24
C ARG A 45 -30.95 19.23 -1.25
N THR A 46 -30.03 18.44 -1.81
CA THR A 46 -30.13 16.97 -1.86
C THR A 46 -30.02 16.34 -0.47
N THR A 47 -29.20 16.91 0.41
CA THR A 47 -29.04 16.48 1.80
C THR A 47 -30.32 16.73 2.61
N LEU A 48 -30.94 17.90 2.43
CA LEU A 48 -32.20 18.26 3.10
C LEU A 48 -33.38 17.40 2.62
N ALA A 49 -33.47 17.13 1.32
CA ALA A 49 -34.48 16.23 0.76
C ALA A 49 -34.30 14.78 1.26
N ASN A 50 -33.05 14.31 1.35
CA ASN A 50 -32.75 12.98 1.89
C ASN A 50 -33.07 12.87 3.38
N ALA A 51 -32.85 13.93 4.17
CA ALA A 51 -33.19 13.97 5.59
C ALA A 51 -34.69 13.76 5.85
N ALA A 52 -35.54 14.30 4.97
CA ALA A 52 -37.00 14.14 5.02
C ALA A 52 -37.52 12.90 4.25
N SER A 53 -36.64 12.00 3.79
CA SER A 53 -37.04 10.87 2.92
C SER A 53 -37.51 9.62 3.67
N GLY A 54 -37.28 9.53 4.98
CA GLY A 54 -37.66 8.35 5.80
C GLY A 54 -36.82 7.10 5.57
N ARG A 55 -35.81 7.12 4.67
CA ARG A 55 -34.96 5.95 4.37
C ARG A 55 -33.86 5.69 5.41
N ARG A 56 -33.37 6.75 6.06
CA ARG A 56 -32.32 6.70 7.08
C ARG A 56 -32.46 7.90 8.02
N LEU A 57 -32.12 7.70 9.30
CA LEU A 57 -32.09 8.79 10.26
C LEU A 57 -31.00 9.81 9.85
N PRO A 58 -31.33 11.08 9.61
CA PRO A 58 -30.34 12.12 9.31
C PRO A 58 -29.40 12.35 10.49
N THR A 59 -28.20 12.90 10.24
CA THR A 59 -27.30 13.28 11.34
C THR A 59 -27.87 14.44 12.15
N TRP A 60 -27.33 14.65 13.35
CA TRP A 60 -27.76 15.77 14.18
C TRP A 60 -27.48 17.12 13.50
N GLU A 61 -26.36 17.29 12.80
CA GLU A 61 -26.06 18.56 12.12
C GLU A 61 -27.04 18.87 11.01
N VAL A 62 -27.46 17.86 10.23
CA VAL A 62 -28.46 18.02 9.17
C VAL A 62 -29.84 18.28 9.75
N THR A 63 -30.21 17.58 10.83
CA THR A 63 -31.47 17.79 11.55
C THR A 63 -31.52 19.21 12.13
N ARG A 64 -30.44 19.65 12.78
CA ARG A 64 -30.33 21.00 13.35
C ARG A 64 -30.47 22.06 12.25
N ALA A 65 -29.71 21.94 11.17
CA ALA A 65 -29.78 22.89 10.06
C ALA A 65 -31.17 22.96 9.42
N TYR A 66 -31.86 21.82 9.32
CA TYR A 66 -33.24 21.76 8.83
C TYR A 66 -34.22 22.43 9.80
N VAL A 67 -34.08 22.17 11.10
CA VAL A 67 -34.94 22.72 12.16
C VAL A 67 -34.74 24.23 12.29
N GLU A 68 -33.49 24.71 12.28
CA GLU A 68 -33.15 26.13 12.31
C GLU A 68 -33.69 26.86 11.07
N ALA A 69 -33.56 26.27 9.88
CA ALA A 69 -34.09 26.84 8.65
C ALA A 69 -35.63 26.87 8.58
N CYS A 70 -36.29 25.99 9.34
CA CYS A 70 -37.75 25.99 9.51
C CYS A 70 -38.22 26.75 10.76
N GLY A 71 -37.31 27.37 11.53
CA GLY A 71 -37.65 28.12 12.76
C GLY A 71 -38.13 27.26 13.94
N GLY A 72 -37.81 25.97 13.98
CA GLY A 72 -38.22 25.07 15.07
C GLY A 72 -37.29 25.13 16.30
N ASP A 73 -37.77 24.61 17.44
CA ASP A 73 -37.00 24.52 18.69
C ASP A 73 -35.88 23.47 18.59
N VAL A 74 -34.65 23.95 18.45
CA VAL A 74 -33.46 23.12 18.30
C VAL A 74 -33.26 22.16 19.48
N ASP A 75 -33.54 22.56 20.72
CA ASP A 75 -33.30 21.70 21.88
C ASP A 75 -34.37 20.62 22.04
N ALA A 76 -35.64 20.94 21.73
CA ALA A 76 -36.69 19.94 21.64
C ALA A 76 -36.39 18.89 20.57
N TRP A 77 -35.96 19.34 19.38
CA TRP A 77 -35.57 18.47 18.29
C TRP A 77 -34.31 17.66 18.58
N ARG A 78 -33.39 18.19 19.39
CA ARG A 78 -32.21 17.45 19.88
C ARG A 78 -32.59 16.30 20.79
N ARG A 79 -33.56 16.49 21.68
CA ARG A 79 -34.10 15.42 22.54
C ARG A 79 -34.80 14.37 21.68
N LYS A 80 -35.67 14.80 20.75
CA LYS A 80 -36.39 13.91 19.83
C LYS A 80 -35.42 13.05 19.00
N TRP A 81 -34.40 13.67 18.39
CA TRP A 81 -33.37 12.97 17.62
C TRP A 81 -32.59 11.93 18.44
N ARG A 82 -32.23 12.25 19.69
CA ARG A 82 -31.53 11.32 20.59
C ARG A 82 -32.40 10.10 20.92
N THR A 83 -33.69 10.30 21.18
CA THR A 83 -34.64 9.21 21.43
C THR A 83 -34.77 8.32 20.19
N THR A 84 -34.96 8.89 19.01
CA THR A 84 -35.06 8.13 17.76
C THR A 84 -33.75 7.36 17.46
N ALA A 85 -32.59 7.97 17.67
CA ALA A 85 -31.29 7.31 17.49
C ALA A 85 -31.09 6.13 18.44
N ALA A 86 -31.60 6.22 19.68
CA ALA A 86 -31.58 5.13 20.64
C ALA A 86 -32.50 3.97 20.20
N LEU A 87 -33.69 4.27 19.68
CA LEU A 87 -34.64 3.27 19.16
C LEU A 87 -34.07 2.52 17.94
N VAL A 88 -33.49 3.24 16.97
CA VAL A 88 -32.84 2.64 15.79
C VAL A 88 -31.69 1.71 16.19
N LYS A 89 -30.92 2.10 17.22
CA LYS A 89 -29.82 1.28 17.75
C LYS A 89 -30.33 0.05 18.49
N ALA A 90 -31.50 0.11 19.12
CA ALA A 90 -32.14 -1.02 19.79
C ALA A 90 -32.71 -2.03 18.77
N GLU A 91 -33.36 -1.56 17.70
CA GLU A 91 -33.84 -2.40 16.59
C GLU A 91 -32.69 -3.12 15.87
N GLY A 92 -31.55 -2.44 15.67
CA GLY A 92 -30.34 -3.03 15.11
C GLY A 92 -29.64 -4.06 16.01
N ARG A 93 -29.97 -4.11 17.31
CA ARG A 93 -29.43 -5.11 18.27
C ARG A 93 -30.34 -6.33 18.40
N ALA A 94 -31.65 -6.14 18.30
CA ALA A 94 -32.63 -7.24 18.34
C ALA A 94 -32.56 -8.15 17.10
N SER A 95 -31.96 -7.68 16.01
CA SER A 95 -31.80 -8.40 14.74
C SER A 95 -30.50 -9.23 14.62
N GLY A 96 -29.65 -9.27 15.66
CA GLY A 96 -28.40 -10.03 15.68
C GLY A 96 -28.43 -11.25 16.63
N THR A 97 -28.25 -12.45 16.09
CA THR A 97 -28.24 -13.75 16.80
C THR A 97 -27.11 -13.86 17.85
N PRO A 98 -27.34 -14.42 19.07
CA PRO A 98 -26.29 -14.56 20.09
C PRO A 98 -25.57 -15.92 20.07
N VAL A 99 -24.25 -15.91 20.28
CA VAL A 99 -23.37 -17.09 20.51
C VAL A 99 -22.91 -17.09 21.98
N PRO A 100 -22.86 -18.24 22.69
CA PRO A 100 -22.98 -18.28 24.14
C PRO A 100 -21.64 -18.14 24.90
N ALA A 101 -21.77 -17.71 26.16
CA ALA A 101 -20.72 -17.47 27.12
C ALA A 101 -20.36 -18.72 27.95
N ARG A 102 -19.05 -18.92 28.14
CA ARG A 102 -18.36 -19.51 29.32
C ARG A 102 -16.90 -19.15 29.07
N GLU A 103 -16.21 -18.44 29.94
CA GLU A 103 -15.76 -18.92 31.25
C GLU A 103 -15.00 -17.75 31.90
N LEU A 104 -15.26 -17.47 33.18
CA LEU A 104 -14.34 -16.93 34.19
C LEU A 104 -15.16 -16.35 35.35
N ALA A 105 -15.31 -17.16 36.39
CA ALA A 105 -15.64 -16.70 37.73
C ALA A 105 -14.64 -17.31 38.72
N ARG A 106 -14.26 -16.49 39.71
CA ARG A 106 -13.46 -16.74 40.92
C ARG A 106 -11.95 -16.46 40.79
N THR A 107 -11.31 -15.70 41.67
CA THR A 107 -11.75 -14.97 42.88
C THR A 107 -10.66 -13.95 43.26
N ALA A 108 -11.09 -12.88 43.92
CA ALA A 108 -10.28 -11.79 44.44
C ALA A 108 -9.38 -12.20 45.63
N THR A 109 -8.25 -11.53 45.78
CA THR A 109 -7.76 -10.98 47.07
C THR A 109 -6.98 -9.71 46.78
N GLY A 110 -7.29 -8.66 47.54
CA GLY A 110 -6.94 -7.29 47.21
C GLY A 110 -5.56 -6.83 47.67
N ARG A 111 -5.07 -5.82 46.94
CA ARG A 111 -4.43 -4.61 47.48
C ARG A 111 -4.85 -3.43 46.61
N ARG A 112 -5.71 -2.55 47.16
CA ARG A 112 -5.85 -1.12 46.78
C ARG A 112 -4.55 -0.44 47.26
N SER A 113 -3.87 0.46 46.58
CA SER A 113 -4.17 1.50 45.57
C SER A 113 -2.81 1.89 44.90
N PRO A 114 -2.71 2.67 43.79
CA PRO A 114 -3.53 3.85 43.49
C PRO A 114 -4.14 3.85 42.07
N HIS A 115 -5.09 4.77 41.90
CA HIS A 115 -5.85 5.10 40.69
C HIS A 115 -5.32 4.56 39.35
N PRO A 116 -6.17 3.93 38.52
CA PRO A 116 -5.83 3.77 37.11
C PRO A 116 -5.75 5.17 36.51
N SER A 117 -4.55 5.57 36.07
CA SER A 117 -4.44 6.62 35.08
C SER A 117 -5.39 6.30 33.92
N PRO A 118 -6.15 7.28 33.37
CA PRO A 118 -7.11 7.01 32.33
C PRO A 118 -6.36 6.44 31.13
N GLN A 119 -6.56 5.15 30.84
CA GLN A 119 -5.96 4.47 29.70
C GLN A 119 -6.17 5.35 28.46
N ALA A 120 -5.06 5.77 27.85
CA ALA A 120 -5.08 6.42 26.54
C ALA A 120 -5.85 5.50 25.58
N ASP A 121 -6.73 6.08 24.77
CA ASP A 121 -7.43 5.38 23.67
C ASP A 121 -6.39 4.51 22.92
N ASP A 122 -6.41 3.18 23.11
CA ASP A 122 -5.49 2.28 22.43
C ASP A 122 -5.95 2.13 20.98
N PRO A 123 -5.28 2.76 20.00
CA PRO A 123 -5.74 2.78 18.62
C PRO A 123 -5.83 1.39 18.01
N LEU A 124 -5.17 0.37 18.61
CA LEU A 124 -5.27 -1.01 18.16
C LEU A 124 -6.65 -1.62 18.29
N GLN A 125 -7.50 -1.06 19.14
CA GLN A 125 -8.87 -1.53 19.35
C GLN A 125 -9.84 -1.09 18.24
N ALA A 126 -9.48 -0.13 17.39
CA ALA A 126 -10.34 0.30 16.28
C ALA A 126 -10.55 -0.84 15.28
N ALA A 127 -11.75 -1.40 15.18
CA ALA A 127 -12.11 -2.46 14.24
C ALA A 127 -12.40 -1.94 12.83
N THR A 128 -12.69 -0.64 12.69
CA THR A 128 -13.00 0.00 11.39
C THR A 128 -12.24 1.32 11.19
N PRO A 129 -12.02 1.75 9.92
CA PRO A 129 -11.47 3.07 9.59
C PRO A 129 -12.19 4.24 10.28
N ASP A 130 -13.53 4.18 10.39
CA ASP A 130 -14.33 5.21 11.05
C ASP A 130 -14.11 5.26 12.57
N GLU A 131 -13.94 4.11 13.22
CA GLU A 131 -13.61 4.05 14.65
C GLU A 131 -12.26 4.70 14.92
N LEU A 132 -11.27 4.46 14.06
CA LEU A 132 -9.95 5.08 14.14
C LEU A 132 -10.01 6.60 13.95
N VAL A 133 -10.81 7.10 13.00
CA VAL A 133 -11.07 8.55 12.84
C VAL A 133 -11.78 9.12 14.07
N GLY A 134 -12.70 8.37 14.66
CA GLY A 134 -13.35 8.73 15.92
C GLY A 134 -12.38 8.85 17.09
N MET A 135 -11.35 8.00 17.13
CA MET A 135 -10.26 8.09 18.09
C MET A 135 -9.40 9.34 17.81
N LEU A 136 -9.06 9.63 16.55
CA LEU A 136 -8.31 10.85 16.19
C LEU A 136 -9.05 12.13 16.63
N ARG A 137 -10.39 12.19 16.50
CA ARG A 137 -11.17 13.33 17.00
C ARG A 137 -11.05 13.48 18.52
N ARG A 138 -11.00 12.38 19.27
CA ARG A 138 -10.78 12.43 20.73
C ARG A 138 -9.38 12.91 21.06
N LEU A 139 -8.39 12.47 20.30
CA LEU A 139 -7.01 12.89 20.45
C LEU A 139 -6.83 14.40 20.19
N CYS A 140 -7.35 14.91 19.08
CA CYS A 140 -7.34 16.34 18.75
C CYS A 140 -8.00 17.17 19.85
N ARG A 141 -9.16 16.74 20.36
CA ARG A 141 -9.84 17.43 21.48
C ARG A 141 -9.01 17.45 22.76
N ARG A 142 -8.33 16.35 23.10
CA ARG A 142 -7.41 16.31 24.26
C ARG A 142 -6.23 17.26 24.09
N ALA A 143 -5.71 17.38 22.87
CA ALA A 143 -4.66 18.33 22.52
C ALA A 143 -5.17 19.77 22.37
N ARG A 144 -6.49 20.02 22.54
CA ARG A 144 -7.16 21.31 22.30
C ARG A 144 -6.93 21.85 20.88
N ILE A 145 -6.91 20.95 19.91
CA ILE A 145 -6.78 21.25 18.49
C ILE A 145 -8.11 20.91 17.82
N GLU A 146 -8.73 21.89 17.17
CA GLU A 146 -9.90 21.64 16.35
C GLU A 146 -9.49 21.17 14.95
N PRO A 147 -10.24 20.24 14.30
CA PRO A 147 -9.84 19.67 13.01
C PRO A 147 -9.57 20.69 11.90
N HIS A 148 -10.27 21.83 11.90
CA HIS A 148 -10.05 22.92 10.93
C HIS A 148 -8.73 23.68 11.14
N GLN A 149 -8.12 23.56 12.33
CA GLN A 149 -6.83 24.18 12.66
C GLN A 149 -5.65 23.32 12.21
N LEU A 150 -5.86 22.01 12.01
CA LEU A 150 -4.82 21.05 11.64
C LEU A 150 -4.04 21.45 10.38
N PRO A 151 -4.65 21.95 9.28
CA PRO A 151 -3.89 22.40 8.11
C PRO A 151 -2.93 23.54 8.42
N ARG A 152 -3.41 24.54 9.19
CA ARG A 152 -2.62 25.71 9.56
C ARG A 152 -1.49 25.36 10.54
N LEU A 153 -1.76 24.46 11.50
CA LEU A 153 -0.77 23.98 12.45
C LEU A 153 0.27 23.09 11.76
N SER A 154 -0.16 22.25 10.82
CA SER A 154 0.71 21.41 10.00
C SER A 154 1.66 22.22 9.13
N ALA A 155 1.21 23.35 8.57
CA ALA A 155 2.04 24.26 7.78
C ALA A 155 3.02 25.11 8.62
N LYS A 156 2.74 25.33 9.91
CA LYS A 156 3.58 26.14 10.82
C LYS A 156 4.67 25.35 11.54
N ALA A 157 4.56 24.02 11.59
CA ALA A 157 5.57 23.16 12.21
C ALA A 157 6.84 23.09 11.34
N LYS A 158 7.70 24.12 11.43
CA LYS A 158 9.06 24.12 10.88
C LYS A 158 9.95 23.22 11.75
N GLY A 159 10.49 22.13 11.18
CA GLY A 159 11.52 21.32 11.83
C GLY A 159 11.30 19.80 11.87
N THR A 160 10.15 19.28 11.42
CA THR A 160 9.93 17.83 11.27
C THR A 160 9.38 17.51 9.89
N ASP A 161 10.30 17.30 8.94
CA ASP A 161 10.02 16.98 7.53
C ASP A 161 9.58 15.51 7.31
N VAL A 162 9.10 14.86 8.38
CA VAL A 162 8.82 13.43 8.40
C VAL A 162 7.47 13.10 7.75
N TYR A 163 6.49 14.02 7.82
CA TYR A 163 5.15 13.82 7.26
C TYR A 163 4.65 15.07 6.51
N ALA A 164 4.06 14.86 5.34
CA ALA A 164 3.54 15.93 4.48
C ALA A 164 2.50 16.82 5.20
N ALA A 165 2.48 18.10 4.82
CA ALA A 165 1.52 19.06 5.36
C ALA A 165 0.07 18.66 5.04
N LEU A 166 -0.84 18.89 5.99
CA LEU A 166 -2.26 18.57 5.84
C LEU A 166 -2.96 19.72 5.12
N SER A 167 -3.77 19.41 4.10
CA SER A 167 -4.64 20.40 3.45
C SER A 167 -6.04 20.44 4.06
N GLY A 168 -6.74 21.56 3.88
CA GLY A 168 -8.14 21.70 4.30
C GLY A 168 -9.07 20.67 3.65
N ALA A 169 -8.85 20.34 2.37
CA ALA A 169 -9.62 19.33 1.65
C ALA A 169 -9.41 17.91 2.21
N GLN A 170 -8.17 17.56 2.59
CA GLN A 170 -7.87 16.29 3.26
C GLN A 170 -8.56 16.19 4.63
N MET A 171 -8.48 17.24 5.46
CA MET A 171 -9.11 17.24 6.78
C MET A 171 -10.63 17.25 6.70
N SER A 172 -11.18 17.93 5.69
CA SER A 172 -12.61 17.88 5.38
C SER A 172 -13.05 16.47 4.98
N GLY A 173 -12.33 15.81 4.06
CA GLY A 173 -12.64 14.45 3.63
C GLY A 173 -12.48 13.40 4.74
N LEU A 174 -11.44 13.54 5.56
CA LEU A 174 -11.10 12.66 6.66
C LEU A 174 -12.10 12.75 7.82
N PHE A 175 -12.35 13.96 8.33
CA PHE A 175 -13.18 14.15 9.51
C PHE A 175 -14.66 14.40 9.21
N TYR A 176 -15.03 14.69 7.95
CA TYR A 176 -16.40 15.06 7.61
C TYR A 176 -16.93 14.36 6.35
N GLY A 177 -16.07 13.70 5.57
CA GLY A 177 -16.41 13.05 4.29
C GLY A 177 -16.45 11.52 4.30
N HIS A 178 -16.35 10.86 5.46
CA HIS A 178 -16.33 9.39 5.61
C HIS A 178 -15.35 8.67 4.68
N ARG A 179 -14.20 9.30 4.44
CA ARG A 179 -13.10 8.68 3.72
C ARG A 179 -12.22 7.92 4.70
N ALA A 180 -11.78 6.72 4.31
CA ALA A 180 -10.76 6.00 5.07
C ALA A 180 -9.50 6.88 5.27
N PRO A 181 -8.97 6.95 6.51
CA PRO A 181 -7.80 7.77 6.81
C PRO A 181 -6.56 7.26 6.09
N ARG A 182 -5.77 8.16 5.49
CA ARG A 182 -4.45 7.79 4.96
C ARG A 182 -3.42 7.78 6.10
N ALA A 183 -2.42 6.92 5.99
CA ALA A 183 -1.39 6.76 7.03
C ALA A 183 -0.67 8.08 7.38
N HIS A 184 -0.32 8.89 6.37
CA HIS A 184 0.34 10.19 6.63
C HIS A 184 -0.57 11.19 7.37
N GLU A 185 -1.88 11.14 7.14
CA GLU A 185 -2.85 12.03 7.78
C GLU A 185 -2.93 11.73 9.28
N VAL A 186 -3.06 10.45 9.62
CA VAL A 186 -3.10 10.00 11.02
C VAL A 186 -1.80 10.35 11.74
N LEU A 187 -0.65 10.05 11.14
CA LEU A 187 0.65 10.28 11.77
C LEU A 187 0.92 11.77 12.01
N ARG A 188 0.61 12.64 11.04
CA ARG A 188 0.77 14.08 11.20
C ARG A 188 -0.20 14.66 12.23
N ILE A 189 -1.43 14.15 12.33
CA ILE A 189 -2.39 14.57 13.36
C ILE A 189 -1.90 14.16 14.75
N VAL A 190 -1.42 12.93 14.89
CA VAL A 190 -0.90 12.38 16.16
C VAL A 190 0.35 13.15 16.61
N GLU A 191 1.20 13.55 15.66
CA GLU A 191 2.36 14.43 15.90
C GLU A 191 1.96 15.82 16.38
N LEU A 192 1.01 16.47 15.69
CA LEU A 192 0.50 17.78 16.10
C LEU A 192 -0.16 17.73 17.49
N CYS A 193 -0.73 16.57 17.86
CA CYS A 193 -1.27 16.31 19.19
C CYS A 193 -0.21 15.96 20.25
N ARG A 194 1.10 15.97 19.90
CA ARG A 194 2.24 15.70 20.79
C ARG A 194 2.16 14.35 21.52
N VAL A 195 1.66 13.33 20.84
CA VAL A 195 1.65 11.97 21.36
C VAL A 195 3.07 11.42 21.40
N ASP A 196 3.42 10.73 22.49
CA ASP A 196 4.73 10.10 22.65
C ASP A 196 5.03 9.10 21.50
N THR A 197 6.31 8.99 21.15
CA THR A 197 6.86 8.15 20.07
C THR A 197 6.41 6.68 20.21
N GLY A 198 6.25 6.18 21.44
CA GLY A 198 5.73 4.84 21.70
C GLY A 198 4.27 4.65 21.29
N GLN A 199 3.43 5.66 21.53
CA GLN A 199 2.00 5.66 21.17
C GLN A 199 1.79 5.96 19.69
N MET A 200 2.61 6.82 19.06
CA MET A 200 2.61 7.06 17.62
C MET A 200 2.70 5.76 16.80
N ARG A 201 3.55 4.82 17.24
CA ARG A 201 3.69 3.49 16.62
C ARG A 201 2.36 2.72 16.63
N LEU A 202 1.59 2.78 17.71
CA LEU A 202 0.30 2.10 17.82
C LEU A 202 -0.73 2.67 16.84
N TRP A 203 -0.75 3.99 16.62
CA TRP A 203 -1.61 4.63 15.63
C TRP A 203 -1.23 4.24 14.19
N ALA A 204 0.06 4.20 13.86
CA ALA A 204 0.55 3.71 12.57
C ALA A 204 0.10 2.26 12.29
N ILE A 205 0.23 1.44 13.32
CA ILE A 205 -0.13 0.03 13.37
C ILE A 205 -1.66 -0.13 13.19
N ALA A 206 -2.49 0.63 13.90
CA ALA A 206 -3.95 0.61 13.71
C ALA A 206 -4.38 0.97 12.28
N CYS A 207 -3.81 2.04 11.71
CA CYS A 207 -4.08 2.47 10.32
C CYS A 207 -3.76 1.36 9.32
N ALA A 208 -2.53 0.83 9.37
CA ALA A 208 -2.08 -0.17 8.42
C ALA A 208 -2.90 -1.48 8.52
N ARG A 209 -3.43 -1.82 9.70
CA ARG A 209 -4.31 -2.99 9.86
C ARG A 209 -5.65 -2.78 9.16
N LEU A 210 -6.22 -1.60 9.29
CA LEU A 210 -7.55 -1.26 8.76
C LEU A 210 -7.55 -1.00 7.25
N LEU A 211 -6.43 -0.55 6.70
CA LEU A 211 -6.27 -0.29 5.27
C LEU A 211 -5.89 -1.53 4.43
N GLN A 212 -5.52 -2.64 5.07
CA GLN A 212 -5.18 -3.93 4.40
C GLN A 212 -6.32 -4.96 4.41
N ALA A 213 -7.53 -4.59 4.83
CA ALA A 213 -8.69 -5.47 4.74
C ALA A 213 -9.22 -5.51 3.28
N PRO A 214 -9.39 -6.69 2.66
CA PRO A 214 -10.01 -6.76 1.35
C PRO A 214 -11.43 -6.20 1.45
N ALA A 215 -11.79 -5.26 0.57
CA ALA A 215 -13.14 -4.74 0.47
C ALA A 215 -14.09 -5.91 0.16
N ALA A 216 -14.88 -6.33 1.14
CA ALA A 216 -16.03 -7.19 0.89
C ALA A 216 -16.97 -6.42 -0.05
N ARG A 217 -17.12 -6.91 -1.28
CA ARG A 217 -18.12 -6.41 -2.24
C ARG A 217 -19.51 -6.85 -1.76
N PRO A 218 -20.53 -5.99 -1.78
CA PRO A 218 -21.90 -6.44 -1.59
C PRO A 218 -22.38 -7.20 -2.84
N GLU A 219 -22.94 -8.37 -2.55
CA GLU A 219 -23.85 -9.23 -3.33
C GLU A 219 -24.33 -8.73 -4.71
N GLU A 220 -23.91 -9.43 -5.76
CA GLU A 220 -24.76 -9.76 -6.90
C GLU A 220 -25.29 -11.17 -6.69
N ALA A 221 -26.51 -11.26 -6.15
CA ALA A 221 -27.30 -12.48 -6.21
C ALA A 221 -28.19 -12.45 -7.46
N ALA A 222 -28.34 -13.64 -8.06
CA ALA A 222 -29.31 -14.05 -9.07
C ALA A 222 -28.96 -13.78 -10.55
N SER A 223 -28.25 -14.72 -11.18
CA SER A 223 -28.89 -15.74 -12.05
C SER A 223 -27.84 -16.50 -12.88
N GLY A 224 -28.05 -17.82 -13.02
CA GLY A 224 -27.35 -18.66 -13.99
C GLY A 224 -26.28 -19.59 -13.41
N ARG A 225 -26.67 -20.84 -13.14
CA ARG A 225 -25.72 -21.95 -12.94
C ARG A 225 -24.81 -22.12 -14.16
N PRO A 226 -23.53 -22.48 -14.00
CA PRO A 226 -22.82 -23.29 -14.98
C PRO A 226 -22.58 -24.69 -14.43
N GLY A 227 -22.76 -25.67 -15.33
CA GLY A 227 -22.55 -27.08 -15.07
C GLY A 227 -21.09 -27.45 -14.83
N ALA A 228 -20.93 -28.66 -14.29
CA ALA A 228 -19.67 -29.34 -14.11
C ALA A 228 -18.89 -29.44 -15.44
N GLY A 229 -17.59 -29.14 -15.39
CA GLY A 229 -16.69 -29.26 -16.54
C GLY A 229 -15.22 -29.13 -16.13
N ASN A 230 -14.62 -30.29 -15.89
CA ASN A 230 -13.22 -30.72 -15.98
C ASN A 230 -12.06 -29.70 -15.95
N GLY A 231 -11.04 -30.02 -15.14
CA GLY A 231 -9.81 -29.26 -14.98
C GLY A 231 -8.89 -29.25 -16.21
N GLY A 232 -8.12 -28.16 -16.32
CA GLY A 232 -7.00 -28.02 -17.24
C GLY A 232 -6.11 -26.88 -16.77
N ALA A 233 -4.90 -27.21 -16.33
CA ALA A 233 -3.84 -26.24 -16.07
C ALA A 233 -3.47 -25.53 -17.38
N GLY A 234 -3.93 -24.30 -17.57
CA GLY A 234 -3.70 -23.59 -18.83
C GLY A 234 -4.21 -22.16 -18.90
N ASP A 235 -4.31 -21.42 -17.77
CA ASP A 235 -4.76 -20.02 -17.86
C ASP A 235 -4.22 -19.08 -16.76
N LEU A 236 -2.89 -19.03 -16.59
CA LEU A 236 -2.22 -18.06 -15.71
C LEU A 236 -1.59 -16.88 -16.46
N ALA A 237 -1.93 -16.67 -17.74
CA ALA A 237 -1.22 -15.73 -18.61
C ALA A 237 -2.00 -14.47 -19.04
N GLN A 238 -3.28 -14.32 -18.71
CA GLN A 238 -4.07 -13.18 -19.18
C GLN A 238 -4.51 -12.26 -18.03
N ARG A 239 -3.76 -11.16 -17.88
CA ARG A 239 -4.20 -9.98 -17.12
C ARG A 239 -5.46 -9.40 -17.79
N PRO A 240 -6.49 -8.97 -17.03
CA PRO A 240 -7.70 -8.42 -17.61
C PRO A 240 -7.38 -7.18 -18.46
N ALA A 241 -7.95 -7.15 -19.67
CA ALA A 241 -7.84 -6.04 -20.61
C ALA A 241 -8.45 -4.77 -19.98
N GLY A 242 -7.61 -3.89 -19.44
CA GLY A 242 -8.05 -2.65 -18.78
C GLY A 242 -7.18 -2.20 -17.60
N ALA A 243 -6.35 -3.07 -17.02
CA ALA A 243 -5.40 -2.66 -15.99
C ALA A 243 -4.23 -1.88 -16.60
N ALA A 244 -3.90 -0.71 -16.06
CA ALA A 244 -2.69 0.02 -16.44
C ALA A 244 -1.43 -0.79 -16.10
N TYR A 245 -0.46 -0.83 -17.01
CA TYR A 245 0.79 -1.57 -16.81
C TYR A 245 1.66 -0.86 -15.75
N PRO A 246 2.17 -1.57 -14.72
CA PRO A 246 2.97 -0.98 -13.64
C PRO A 246 4.18 -0.19 -14.14
N GLU A 247 4.85 -0.65 -15.19
CA GLU A 247 6.01 -0.01 -15.82
C GLU A 247 5.63 1.36 -16.40
N ARG A 248 4.44 1.45 -17.00
CA ARG A 248 3.93 2.69 -17.60
C ARG A 248 3.52 3.70 -16.54
N VAL A 249 2.88 3.23 -15.47
CA VAL A 249 2.53 4.07 -14.32
C VAL A 249 3.79 4.60 -13.66
N LEU A 250 4.80 3.75 -13.46
CA LEU A 250 6.10 4.16 -12.94
C LEU A 250 6.75 5.21 -13.85
N LEU A 251 6.88 4.94 -15.15
CA LEU A 251 7.47 5.88 -16.10
C LEU A 251 6.75 7.23 -16.10
N GLY A 252 5.42 7.23 -16.10
CA GLY A 252 4.61 8.44 -16.01
C GLY A 252 4.90 9.25 -14.74
N VAL A 253 4.95 8.58 -13.58
CA VAL A 253 5.27 9.22 -12.29
C VAL A 253 6.69 9.79 -12.28
N MET A 254 7.67 9.07 -12.82
CA MET A 254 9.06 9.54 -12.91
C MET A 254 9.17 10.78 -13.81
N LEU A 255 8.54 10.75 -14.99
CA LEU A 255 8.54 11.89 -15.92
C LEU A 255 7.82 13.12 -15.32
N HIS A 256 6.71 12.92 -14.63
CA HIS A 256 6.00 13.98 -13.93
C HIS A 256 6.90 14.68 -12.91
N ARG A 257 7.61 13.90 -12.09
CA ARG A 257 8.50 14.44 -11.05
C ARG A 257 9.71 15.15 -11.62
N LEU A 258 10.33 14.60 -12.66
CA LEU A 258 11.42 15.26 -13.38
C LEU A 258 10.97 16.61 -13.96
N ARG A 259 9.75 16.67 -14.52
CA ARG A 259 9.18 17.92 -15.02
C ARG A 259 8.94 18.93 -13.90
N GLU A 260 8.33 18.51 -12.80
CA GLU A 260 8.06 19.37 -11.63
C GLU A 260 9.35 19.90 -10.99
N ALA A 261 10.40 19.07 -10.89
CA ALA A 261 11.69 19.47 -10.35
C ALA A 261 12.37 20.58 -11.17
N ARG A 262 12.08 20.64 -12.48
CA ARG A 262 12.53 21.73 -13.36
C ARG A 262 11.57 22.92 -13.42
N GLY A 263 10.44 22.87 -12.70
CA GLY A 263 9.41 23.91 -12.72
C GLY A 263 8.70 24.05 -14.07
N LEU A 264 8.79 23.05 -14.95
CA LEU A 264 8.30 23.14 -16.31
C LEU A 264 6.78 22.87 -16.38
N PRO A 265 5.99 23.71 -17.05
CA PRO A 265 4.57 23.46 -17.24
C PRO A 265 4.34 22.38 -18.30
N ALA A 266 3.23 21.63 -18.20
CA ALA A 266 2.88 20.56 -19.14
C ALA A 266 2.80 21.02 -20.61
N ARG A 267 2.50 22.31 -20.85
CA ARG A 267 2.49 22.89 -22.21
C ARG A 267 3.86 22.90 -22.87
N GLU A 268 4.91 23.10 -22.10
CA GLU A 268 6.28 23.24 -22.60
C GLU A 268 6.87 21.86 -22.90
N ALA A 269 6.64 20.89 -22.01
CA ALA A 269 6.89 19.48 -22.27
C ALA A 269 6.12 18.98 -23.52
N GLY A 270 4.86 19.42 -23.69
CA GLY A 270 4.07 19.13 -24.87
C GLY A 270 4.71 19.67 -26.16
N GLY A 271 5.18 20.92 -26.13
CA GLY A 271 5.87 21.55 -27.26
C GLY A 271 7.10 20.77 -27.72
N ALA A 272 7.90 20.25 -26.79
CA ALA A 272 9.12 19.50 -27.11
C ALA A 272 8.89 18.18 -27.87
N ILE A 273 7.70 17.58 -27.76
CA ILE A 273 7.36 16.31 -28.43
C ILE A 273 6.16 16.43 -29.39
N GLY A 274 5.74 17.65 -29.73
CA GLY A 274 4.55 17.88 -30.55
C GLY A 274 3.26 17.29 -29.95
N ALA A 275 3.12 17.28 -28.62
CA ALA A 275 1.97 16.76 -27.88
C ALA A 275 1.16 17.88 -27.22
N SER A 276 -0.14 17.65 -27.04
CA SER A 276 -0.98 18.56 -26.25
C SER A 276 -0.69 18.45 -24.75
N PRO A 277 -0.94 19.49 -23.94
CA PRO A 277 -0.80 19.42 -22.48
C PRO A 277 -1.65 18.29 -21.86
N ALA A 278 -2.83 18.03 -22.43
CA ALA A 278 -3.71 16.92 -22.03
C ALA A 278 -3.12 15.54 -22.37
N LYS A 279 -2.31 15.42 -23.44
CA LYS A 279 -1.56 14.19 -23.73
C LYS A 279 -0.42 14.00 -22.72
N ILE A 280 0.32 15.06 -22.37
CA ILE A 280 1.35 15.02 -21.32
C ILE A 280 0.77 14.56 -19.99
N SER A 281 -0.36 15.14 -19.56
CA SER A 281 -1.02 14.73 -18.31
C SER A 281 -1.44 13.24 -18.33
N ARG A 282 -1.99 12.74 -19.45
CA ARG A 282 -2.30 11.31 -19.58
C ARG A 282 -1.07 10.41 -19.60
N MET A 283 0.04 10.87 -20.17
CA MET A 283 1.32 10.15 -20.15
C MET A 283 1.84 10.05 -18.71
N GLU A 284 1.83 11.16 -17.97
CA GLU A 284 2.26 11.24 -16.56
C GLU A 284 1.39 10.39 -15.62
N LEU A 285 0.11 10.23 -15.93
CA LEU A 285 -0.80 9.34 -15.21
C LEU A 285 -0.71 7.87 -15.66
N GLY A 286 0.16 7.54 -16.62
CA GLY A 286 0.30 6.19 -17.17
C GLY A 286 -0.93 5.68 -17.92
N GLN A 287 -1.78 6.58 -18.43
CA GLN A 287 -3.04 6.26 -19.11
C GLN A 287 -2.85 6.01 -20.62
N VAL A 288 -1.75 6.47 -21.20
CA VAL A 288 -1.40 6.27 -22.62
C VAL A 288 0.02 5.74 -22.76
N SER A 289 0.30 4.95 -23.81
CA SER A 289 1.65 4.50 -24.13
C SER A 289 2.58 5.67 -24.37
N LEU A 290 3.84 5.50 -23.99
CA LEU A 290 4.89 6.47 -24.24
C LEU A 290 5.83 5.89 -25.29
N ARG A 291 6.05 6.61 -26.38
CA ARG A 291 6.99 6.17 -27.41
C ARG A 291 8.41 6.51 -26.96
N GLU A 292 9.35 5.62 -27.21
CA GLU A 292 10.76 5.82 -26.84
C GLU A 292 11.33 7.18 -27.34
N PRO A 293 11.08 7.65 -28.58
CA PRO A 293 11.55 8.97 -29.01
C PRO A 293 10.93 10.14 -28.24
N ASP A 294 9.65 10.03 -27.86
CA ASP A 294 8.99 11.05 -27.06
C ASP A 294 9.60 11.09 -25.65
N VAL A 295 9.87 9.93 -25.06
CA VAL A 295 10.53 9.83 -23.75
C VAL A 295 11.95 10.40 -23.81
N ALA A 296 12.74 10.03 -24.82
CA ALA A 296 14.10 10.55 -25.00
C ALA A 296 14.13 12.09 -25.05
N ALA A 297 13.26 12.71 -25.85
CA ALA A 297 13.22 14.17 -25.97
C ALA A 297 12.77 14.84 -24.66
N LEU A 298 11.83 14.24 -23.91
CA LEU A 298 11.43 14.73 -22.59
C LEU A 298 12.58 14.63 -21.57
N LEU A 299 13.33 13.52 -21.57
CA LEU A 299 14.48 13.36 -20.68
C LEU A 299 15.57 14.40 -20.97
N THR A 300 15.82 14.71 -22.24
CA THR A 300 16.71 15.81 -22.64
C THR A 300 16.18 17.15 -22.15
N LEU A 301 14.89 17.45 -22.36
CA LEU A 301 14.27 18.69 -21.87
C LEU A 301 14.36 18.83 -20.34
N TYR A 302 14.15 17.72 -19.62
CA TYR A 302 14.22 17.69 -18.16
C TYR A 302 15.67 17.67 -17.63
N GLY A 303 16.66 17.64 -18.53
CA GLY A 303 18.09 17.67 -18.21
C GLY A 303 18.54 16.46 -17.39
N VAL A 304 18.07 15.27 -17.74
CA VAL A 304 18.55 14.02 -17.14
C VAL A 304 19.93 13.70 -17.71
N GLU A 305 20.96 13.86 -16.90
CA GLU A 305 22.37 13.61 -17.28
C GLU A 305 22.82 12.18 -16.94
N ASP A 306 22.16 11.52 -15.99
CA ASP A 306 22.44 10.13 -15.64
C ASP A 306 21.98 9.20 -16.77
N GLY A 307 22.96 8.67 -17.51
CA GLY A 307 22.73 7.75 -18.62
C GLY A 307 22.11 6.41 -18.21
N SER A 308 22.35 5.93 -16.99
CA SER A 308 21.72 4.70 -16.48
C SER A 308 20.24 4.93 -16.19
N LEU A 309 19.92 6.06 -15.57
CA LEU A 309 18.53 6.48 -15.35
C LEU A 309 17.79 6.68 -16.67
N ALA A 310 18.40 7.42 -17.60
CA ALA A 310 17.81 7.67 -18.91
C ALA A 310 17.55 6.36 -19.66
N GLY A 311 18.53 5.45 -19.69
CA GLY A 311 18.39 4.12 -20.28
C GLY A 311 17.24 3.31 -19.67
N SER A 312 17.09 3.36 -18.34
CA SER A 312 16.00 2.66 -17.63
C SER A 312 14.62 3.17 -17.97
N LEU A 313 14.47 4.49 -18.08
CA LEU A 313 13.20 5.12 -18.41
C LEU A 313 12.82 4.82 -19.87
N LEU A 314 13.80 4.70 -20.76
CA LEU A 314 13.61 4.22 -22.13
C LEU A 314 13.23 2.72 -22.15
N ASP A 315 13.88 1.88 -21.34
CA ASP A 315 13.53 0.46 -21.19
C ASP A 315 12.10 0.26 -20.67
N LEU A 316 11.68 1.07 -19.69
CA LEU A 316 10.29 1.10 -19.22
C LEU A 316 9.31 1.51 -20.34
N ALA A 317 9.73 2.41 -21.24
CA ALA A 317 8.91 2.82 -22.38
C ALA A 317 8.77 1.69 -23.42
N ARG A 318 9.85 0.93 -23.68
CA ARG A 318 9.83 -0.23 -24.58
C ARG A 318 8.98 -1.37 -24.03
N GLY A 319 9.16 -1.71 -22.75
CA GLY A 319 8.47 -2.82 -22.11
C GLY A 319 7.02 -2.53 -21.71
N ALA A 320 6.53 -1.30 -21.83
CA ALA A 320 5.15 -0.92 -21.52
C ALA A 320 4.23 -1.20 -22.74
N PRO A 321 3.37 -2.22 -22.71
CA PRO A 321 2.53 -2.55 -23.85
C PRO A 321 1.52 -1.45 -24.16
N SER A 322 1.18 -1.32 -25.44
CA SER A 322 0.11 -0.42 -25.87
C SER A 322 -1.26 -0.93 -25.42
N PRO A 323 -2.19 -0.04 -25.00
CA PRO A 323 -3.57 -0.44 -24.68
C PRO A 323 -4.18 -1.25 -25.83
N GLY A 324 -4.61 -2.48 -25.54
CA GLY A 324 -5.24 -3.37 -26.52
C GLY A 324 -4.29 -4.26 -27.34
N SER A 325 -2.96 -4.13 -27.18
CA SER A 325 -2.02 -5.07 -27.80
C SER A 325 -1.94 -6.36 -26.97
N GLY A 326 -2.52 -7.44 -27.50
CA GLY A 326 -2.46 -8.78 -26.91
C GLY A 326 -1.08 -9.46 -27.02
N ASN A 327 -0.06 -8.79 -27.56
CA ASN A 327 1.24 -9.40 -27.82
C ASN A 327 2.23 -9.13 -26.69
N ARG A 328 2.21 -10.04 -25.70
CA ARG A 328 3.24 -10.17 -24.66
C ARG A 328 4.49 -10.94 -25.14
N ARG A 329 4.58 -11.25 -26.43
CA ARG A 329 5.47 -12.31 -26.96
C ARG A 329 6.89 -11.87 -27.35
N ASP A 330 7.18 -10.57 -27.48
CA ASP A 330 8.48 -10.16 -28.03
C ASP A 330 9.54 -9.69 -27.01
N ASP A 331 9.18 -9.41 -25.75
CA ASP A 331 10.14 -8.82 -24.79
C ASP A 331 10.92 -9.84 -23.93
N GLY A 332 10.57 -11.13 -24.03
CA GLY A 332 11.21 -12.21 -23.28
C GLY A 332 11.06 -12.11 -21.74
N PRO A 333 11.50 -13.12 -20.98
CA PRO A 333 11.38 -13.14 -19.51
C PRO A 333 12.29 -12.12 -18.79
N THR A 334 13.08 -11.32 -19.53
CA THR A 334 14.16 -10.46 -19.01
C THR A 334 13.88 -8.96 -19.12
N ALA A 335 12.82 -8.52 -19.79
CA ALA A 335 12.53 -7.10 -20.02
C ALA A 335 12.39 -6.29 -18.71
N TRP A 336 11.60 -6.81 -17.78
CA TRP A 336 11.41 -6.20 -16.47
C TRP A 336 12.73 -6.06 -15.70
N LEU A 337 13.66 -7.00 -15.90
CA LEU A 337 14.94 -7.02 -15.22
C LEU A 337 15.84 -5.87 -15.73
N ARG A 338 15.79 -5.53 -17.02
CA ARG A 338 16.55 -4.40 -17.58
C ARG A 338 16.06 -3.07 -17.00
N ALA A 339 14.75 -2.84 -17.05
CA ALA A 339 14.11 -1.65 -16.47
C ALA A 339 14.42 -1.49 -14.97
N TYR A 340 14.30 -2.57 -14.20
CA TYR A 340 14.66 -2.56 -12.78
C TYR A 340 16.15 -2.31 -12.56
N SER A 341 17.04 -2.85 -13.41
CA SER A 341 18.48 -2.78 -13.20
C SER A 341 19.01 -1.36 -13.23
N GLY A 342 18.58 -0.55 -14.21
CA GLY A 342 19.09 0.82 -14.23
C GLY A 342 18.39 1.73 -13.20
N LEU A 343 17.16 1.41 -12.74
CA LEU A 343 16.61 2.06 -11.53
C LEU A 343 17.46 1.75 -10.29
N GLU A 344 17.90 0.50 -10.15
CA GLU A 344 18.81 0.07 -9.09
C GLU A 344 20.16 0.79 -9.19
N GLU A 345 20.70 0.98 -10.40
CA GLU A 345 21.93 1.75 -10.63
C GLU A 345 21.76 3.26 -10.34
N SER A 346 20.60 3.83 -10.63
CA SER A 346 20.36 5.26 -10.38
C SER A 346 20.06 5.55 -8.91
N ALA A 347 19.81 4.53 -8.10
CA ALA A 347 19.53 4.69 -6.68
C ALA A 347 20.82 5.06 -5.91
N SER A 348 20.70 6.02 -5.01
CA SER A 348 21.76 6.39 -4.05
C SER A 348 21.79 5.44 -2.84
N LEU A 349 20.61 4.92 -2.47
CA LEU A 349 20.43 3.94 -1.41
C LEU A 349 19.45 2.87 -1.87
N ILE A 350 19.87 1.62 -1.75
CA ILE A 350 19.05 0.43 -1.96
C ILE A 350 18.84 -0.22 -0.61
N ARG A 351 17.58 -0.41 -0.20
CA ARG A 351 17.25 -1.17 1.01
C ARG A 351 16.37 -2.36 0.68
N THR A 352 16.79 -3.56 1.04
CA THR A 352 16.13 -4.79 0.58
C THR A 352 15.95 -5.81 1.69
N SER A 353 14.88 -6.61 1.60
CA SER A 353 14.58 -7.70 2.53
C SER A 353 14.77 -9.09 1.89
N GLY A 354 15.64 -9.90 2.48
CA GLY A 354 15.88 -11.30 2.12
C GLY A 354 15.05 -12.27 2.95
N ILE A 355 13.74 -12.30 2.75
CA ILE A 355 12.81 -13.15 3.54
C ILE A 355 12.47 -14.46 2.82
N ARG A 356 12.50 -14.46 1.48
CA ARG A 356 12.22 -15.65 0.66
C ARG A 356 13.51 -16.31 0.18
N HIS A 357 14.48 -15.50 -0.19
CA HIS A 357 15.81 -15.89 -0.61
C HIS A 357 16.78 -14.73 -0.34
N ILE A 358 18.08 -15.00 -0.39
CA ILE A 358 19.12 -13.97 -0.25
C ILE A 358 18.93 -12.91 -1.35
N PRO A 359 18.99 -11.60 -1.06
CA PRO A 359 18.77 -10.55 -2.05
C PRO A 359 19.68 -10.71 -3.25
N SER A 360 19.14 -10.50 -4.46
CA SER A 360 19.84 -10.78 -5.72
C SER A 360 21.14 -10.00 -5.95
N LEU A 361 21.40 -8.92 -5.22
CA LEU A 361 22.69 -8.20 -5.23
C LEU A 361 23.80 -8.87 -4.40
N LEU A 362 23.42 -9.83 -3.54
CA LEU A 362 24.31 -10.51 -2.60
C LEU A 362 24.45 -12.01 -2.93
N GLN A 363 24.07 -12.42 -4.14
CA GLN A 363 24.06 -13.83 -4.54
C GLN A 363 25.35 -14.21 -5.28
N THR A 364 25.92 -15.37 -5.00
CA THR A 364 26.92 -15.94 -5.92
C THR A 364 26.25 -16.42 -7.21
N GLU A 365 27.04 -16.63 -8.26
CA GLU A 365 26.51 -17.12 -9.53
C GLU A 365 25.81 -18.49 -9.36
N ALA A 366 26.43 -19.40 -8.60
CA ALA A 366 25.89 -20.72 -8.36
C ALA A 366 24.57 -20.68 -7.57
N TYR A 367 24.48 -19.82 -6.54
CA TYR A 367 23.24 -19.63 -5.79
C TYR A 367 22.16 -18.97 -6.66
N ALA A 368 22.53 -17.96 -7.46
CA ALA A 368 21.63 -17.28 -8.38
C ALA A 368 21.01 -18.24 -9.39
N ARG A 369 21.80 -19.18 -9.92
CA ARG A 369 21.34 -20.25 -10.81
C ARG A 369 20.37 -21.18 -10.08
N ALA A 370 20.73 -21.65 -8.89
CA ALA A 370 19.90 -22.57 -8.11
C ALA A 370 18.55 -21.95 -7.69
N VAL A 371 18.53 -20.68 -7.29
CA VAL A 371 17.27 -20.00 -6.91
C VAL A 371 16.41 -19.70 -8.13
N THR A 372 16.98 -19.30 -9.27
CA THR A 372 16.23 -19.03 -10.51
C THR A 372 15.57 -20.30 -11.04
N ALA A 373 16.30 -21.41 -11.08
CA ALA A 373 15.76 -22.72 -11.50
C ALA A 373 14.61 -23.20 -10.59
N ARG A 374 14.62 -22.83 -9.29
CA ARG A 374 13.56 -23.17 -8.33
C ARG A 374 12.34 -22.25 -8.42
N SER A 375 12.54 -20.96 -8.67
CA SER A 375 11.47 -19.96 -8.58
C SER A 375 10.54 -19.94 -9.79
N VAL A 376 10.99 -20.40 -10.96
CA VAL A 376 10.19 -20.41 -12.20
C VAL A 376 10.11 -21.83 -12.76
N PRO A 377 9.00 -22.56 -12.49
CA PRO A 377 8.78 -23.88 -13.06
C PRO A 377 8.84 -23.85 -14.60
N HIS A 378 9.49 -24.84 -15.21
CA HIS A 378 9.58 -25.03 -16.67
C HIS A 378 10.33 -23.96 -17.47
N LEU A 379 11.15 -23.12 -16.82
CA LEU A 379 12.02 -22.18 -17.52
C LEU A 379 13.11 -22.95 -18.30
N ALA A 380 13.33 -22.59 -19.57
CA ALA A 380 14.37 -23.22 -20.38
C ALA A 380 15.77 -22.91 -19.82
N ALA A 381 16.72 -23.84 -19.95
CA ALA A 381 18.07 -23.67 -19.42
C ALA A 381 18.76 -22.39 -19.93
N HIS A 382 18.61 -22.08 -21.22
CA HIS A 382 19.12 -20.85 -21.83
C HIS A 382 18.55 -19.57 -21.19
N ASP A 383 17.27 -19.57 -20.79
CA ASP A 383 16.65 -18.41 -20.14
C ASP A 383 17.16 -18.25 -18.70
N VAL A 384 17.45 -19.35 -18.01
CA VAL A 384 18.13 -19.34 -16.70
C VAL A 384 19.53 -18.72 -16.85
N ASP A 385 20.30 -19.15 -17.85
CA ASP A 385 21.64 -18.62 -18.13
C ASP A 385 21.61 -17.12 -18.38
N GLU A 386 20.68 -16.65 -19.20
CA GLU A 386 20.56 -15.22 -19.51
C GLU A 386 20.15 -14.39 -18.28
N LEU A 387 19.21 -14.87 -17.46
CA LEU A 387 18.83 -14.21 -16.21
C LEU A 387 19.99 -14.14 -15.21
N VAL A 388 20.76 -15.23 -15.08
CA VAL A 388 21.94 -15.27 -14.21
C VAL A 388 23.01 -14.30 -14.73
N ARG A 389 23.29 -14.31 -16.03
CA ARG A 389 24.25 -13.39 -16.67
C ARG A 389 23.89 -11.92 -16.41
N LEU A 390 22.62 -11.55 -16.60
CA LEU A 390 22.13 -10.20 -16.33
C LEU A 390 22.24 -9.84 -14.85
N ARG A 391 21.92 -10.77 -13.94
CA ARG A 391 22.07 -10.56 -12.49
C ARG A 391 23.53 -10.34 -12.08
N MET A 392 24.46 -11.14 -12.61
CA MET A 392 25.89 -11.00 -12.32
C MET A 392 26.47 -9.70 -12.91
N ALA A 393 26.05 -9.30 -14.11
CA ALA A 393 26.43 -8.02 -14.68
C ALA A 393 25.96 -6.83 -13.82
N ARG A 394 24.77 -6.94 -13.22
CA ARG A 394 24.24 -5.93 -12.30
C ARG A 394 25.02 -5.86 -10.99
N GLN A 395 25.37 -7.00 -10.40
CA GLN A 395 26.21 -7.04 -9.20
C GLN A 395 27.59 -6.42 -9.44
N ARG A 396 28.23 -6.70 -10.58
CA ARG A 396 29.52 -6.08 -10.93
C ARG A 396 29.42 -4.56 -11.00
N ARG A 397 28.34 -4.02 -11.59
CA ARG A 397 28.09 -2.57 -11.64
C ARG A 397 27.83 -1.97 -10.26
N PHE A 398 27.12 -2.69 -9.39
CA PHE A 398 26.97 -2.28 -7.99
C PHE A 398 28.33 -2.22 -7.26
N ALA A 399 29.15 -3.27 -7.40
CA ALA A 399 30.46 -3.35 -6.75
C ALA A 399 31.46 -2.29 -7.24
N ALA A 400 31.34 -1.84 -8.49
CA ALA A 400 32.19 -0.81 -9.07
C ALA A 400 31.88 0.63 -8.59
N ASP A 401 30.72 0.85 -7.95
CA ASP A 401 30.27 2.17 -7.53
C ASP A 401 30.21 2.26 -5.99
N ALA A 402 31.28 2.80 -5.40
CA ALA A 402 31.38 2.98 -3.96
C ALA A 402 30.40 4.05 -3.39
N GLY A 403 29.82 4.90 -4.24
CA GLY A 403 28.84 5.91 -3.83
C GLY A 403 27.45 5.31 -3.57
N ARG A 404 27.15 4.16 -4.19
CA ARG A 404 25.87 3.47 -4.03
C ARG A 404 25.86 2.60 -2.78
N ARG A 405 24.92 2.87 -1.87
CA ARG A 405 24.79 2.15 -0.60
C ARG A 405 23.72 1.06 -0.66
N LEU A 406 24.04 -0.11 -0.13
CA LEU A 406 23.10 -1.23 0.04
C LEU A 406 22.88 -1.51 1.53
N TRP A 407 21.62 -1.53 1.94
CA TRP A 407 21.21 -2.04 3.25
C TRP A 407 20.32 -3.27 3.07
N ALA A 408 20.88 -4.44 3.35
CA ALA A 408 20.19 -5.71 3.26
C ALA A 408 19.82 -6.24 4.65
N ILE A 409 18.58 -6.66 4.81
CA ILE A 409 18.11 -7.38 6.00
C ILE A 409 17.72 -8.79 5.58
N VAL A 410 18.48 -9.80 6.00
CA VAL A 410 18.30 -11.19 5.59
C VAL A 410 17.77 -12.01 6.76
N ASP A 411 16.74 -12.81 6.51
CA ASP A 411 16.19 -13.70 7.52
C ASP A 411 17.12 -14.90 7.75
N GLU A 412 17.48 -15.17 9.00
CA GLU A 412 18.35 -16.30 9.36
C GLU A 412 17.80 -17.64 8.85
N ARG A 413 16.47 -17.79 8.76
CA ARG A 413 15.83 -19.01 8.26
C ARG A 413 16.07 -19.23 6.77
N VAL A 414 16.34 -18.17 6.01
CA VAL A 414 16.77 -18.27 4.60
C VAL A 414 18.20 -18.80 4.54
N LEU A 415 19.07 -18.34 5.44
CA LEU A 415 20.47 -18.77 5.49
C LEU A 415 20.60 -20.23 5.94
N ARG A 416 19.77 -20.69 6.88
CA ARG A 416 19.78 -22.07 7.38
C ARG A 416 19.06 -23.08 6.49
N ARG A 417 18.46 -22.64 5.37
CA ARG A 417 17.78 -23.52 4.40
C ARG A 417 18.58 -23.55 3.09
N PRO A 418 19.36 -24.61 2.83
CA PRO A 418 20.18 -24.67 1.63
C PRO A 418 19.36 -24.51 0.35
N VAL A 419 19.88 -23.71 -0.57
CA VAL A 419 19.42 -23.64 -1.95
C VAL A 419 20.53 -24.22 -2.81
N GLY A 420 20.27 -25.38 -3.42
CA GLY A 420 21.29 -26.14 -4.12
C GLY A 420 22.11 -27.05 -3.19
N PRO A 421 23.18 -27.67 -3.70
CA PRO A 421 24.00 -28.62 -2.97
C PRO A 421 24.90 -27.91 -1.94
N PRO A 422 25.47 -28.64 -0.96
CA PRO A 422 26.31 -28.08 0.10
C PRO A 422 27.40 -27.09 -0.36
N PRO A 423 28.16 -27.32 -1.45
CA PRO A 423 29.19 -26.38 -1.90
C PRO A 423 28.62 -25.01 -2.31
N VAL A 424 27.44 -24.98 -2.96
CA VAL A 424 26.78 -23.74 -3.38
C VAL A 424 26.31 -22.95 -2.16
N TRP A 425 25.83 -23.64 -1.14
CA TRP A 425 25.43 -23.02 0.12
C TRP A 425 26.64 -22.44 0.87
N GLN A 426 27.72 -23.21 1.01
CA GLN A 426 28.94 -22.76 1.68
C GLN A 426 29.56 -21.55 0.97
N GLU A 427 29.68 -21.60 -0.36
CA GLU A 427 30.15 -20.50 -1.20
C GLU A 427 29.31 -19.23 -0.97
N GLN A 428 27.98 -19.38 -0.92
CA GLN A 428 27.07 -18.26 -0.70
C GLN A 428 27.21 -17.64 0.70
N ILE A 429 27.36 -18.45 1.75
CA ILE A 429 27.56 -17.92 3.12
C ILE A 429 28.93 -17.22 3.23
N ALA A 430 29.98 -17.82 2.68
CA ALA A 430 31.31 -17.21 2.63
C ALA A 430 31.31 -15.89 1.85
N HIS A 431 30.54 -15.82 0.75
CA HIS A 431 30.36 -14.58 0.00
C HIS A 431 29.64 -13.50 0.84
N LEU A 432 28.61 -13.84 1.61
CA LEU A 432 27.93 -12.90 2.51
C LEU A 432 28.88 -12.34 3.59
N ILE A 433 29.76 -13.17 4.13
CA ILE A 433 30.81 -12.74 5.06
C ILE A 433 31.71 -11.70 4.36
N SER A 434 32.20 -12.01 3.16
CA SER A 434 33.05 -11.09 2.39
C SER A 434 32.38 -9.75 2.11
N VAL A 435 31.16 -9.74 1.55
CA VAL A 435 30.45 -8.49 1.20
C VAL A 435 30.01 -7.70 2.42
N SER A 436 29.87 -8.33 3.59
CA SER A 436 29.56 -7.61 4.85
C SER A 436 30.70 -6.68 5.30
N THR A 437 31.91 -6.88 4.78
CA THR A 437 33.08 -6.03 5.05
C THR A 437 33.17 -4.81 4.13
N TRP A 438 32.31 -4.72 3.11
CA TRP A 438 32.37 -3.62 2.14
C TRP A 438 31.82 -2.33 2.76
N PRO A 439 32.48 -1.17 2.54
CA PRO A 439 32.11 0.09 3.19
C PRO A 439 30.73 0.62 2.77
N ASN A 440 30.25 0.22 1.59
CA ASN A 440 28.96 0.61 1.04
C ASN A 440 27.85 -0.43 1.26
N VAL A 441 28.09 -1.48 2.06
CA VAL A 441 27.13 -2.55 2.36
C VAL A 441 26.87 -2.65 3.86
N THR A 442 25.61 -2.49 4.26
CA THR A 442 25.13 -2.86 5.59
C THR A 442 24.31 -4.15 5.49
N LEU A 443 24.87 -5.25 5.98
CA LEU A 443 24.17 -6.54 6.06
C LEU A 443 23.74 -6.80 7.51
N GLN A 444 22.44 -6.99 7.72
CA GLN A 444 21.87 -7.36 9.02
C GLN A 444 21.13 -8.68 8.93
N ILE A 445 21.34 -9.56 9.91
CA ILE A 445 20.60 -10.82 10.02
C ILE A 445 19.42 -10.64 10.97
N LEU A 446 18.22 -10.98 10.51
CA LEU A 446 17.03 -11.10 11.34
C LEU A 446 17.01 -12.48 12.00
N PRO A 447 17.20 -12.59 13.33
CA PRO A 447 17.26 -13.88 14.01
C PRO A 447 15.97 -14.69 13.85
N SER A 448 16.08 -16.01 13.82
CA SER A 448 14.96 -16.95 13.64
C SER A 448 13.92 -16.85 14.77
N ARG A 449 14.36 -16.46 15.97
CA ARG A 449 13.49 -16.23 17.14
C ARG A 449 12.77 -14.89 17.09
N SER A 450 13.23 -13.96 16.25
CA SER A 450 12.56 -12.66 16.09
C SER A 450 11.21 -12.86 15.41
N ARG A 451 10.16 -12.38 16.07
CA ARG A 451 8.80 -12.34 15.53
C ARG A 451 8.36 -10.89 15.41
N PRO A 452 8.91 -10.12 14.44
CA PRO A 452 8.46 -8.75 14.23
C PRO A 452 6.96 -8.78 13.94
N ARG A 453 6.15 -8.23 14.86
CA ARG A 453 4.73 -8.03 14.60
C ARG A 453 4.64 -7.08 13.40
N ARG A 454 3.94 -7.48 12.34
CA ARG A 454 3.88 -6.77 11.04
C ARG A 454 5.19 -6.82 10.25
N ALA A 455 5.88 -7.95 10.32
CA ALA A 455 6.94 -8.27 9.39
C ALA A 455 6.47 -8.11 7.93
N CYS A 456 7.39 -7.76 7.04
CA CYS A 456 7.17 -7.75 5.61
C CYS A 456 6.56 -9.07 5.13
N ARG A 457 5.45 -9.00 4.37
CA ARG A 457 4.74 -10.17 3.81
C ARG A 457 5.45 -10.80 2.60
N GLY A 458 6.60 -10.26 2.20
CA GLY A 458 7.36 -10.72 1.05
C GLY A 458 8.68 -9.97 0.88
N GLN A 459 9.42 -10.36 -0.16
CA GLN A 459 10.64 -9.71 -0.59
C GLN A 459 10.29 -8.35 -1.21
N MET A 460 10.96 -7.31 -0.72
CA MET A 460 10.76 -5.94 -1.21
C MET A 460 12.09 -5.19 -1.19
N THR A 461 12.21 -4.25 -2.12
CA THR A 461 13.36 -3.38 -2.27
C THR A 461 12.88 -1.95 -2.37
N TRP A 462 13.37 -1.09 -1.49
CA TRP A 462 13.19 0.35 -1.55
C TRP A 462 14.39 0.96 -2.27
N LEU A 463 14.12 1.66 -3.36
CA LEU A 463 15.08 2.43 -4.13
C LEU A 463 14.88 3.90 -3.80
N ARG A 464 15.89 4.50 -3.19
CA ARG A 464 15.93 5.93 -2.93
C ARG A 464 16.90 6.59 -3.90
N PHE A 465 16.34 7.48 -4.71
CA PHE A 465 17.09 8.33 -5.61
C PHE A 465 17.59 9.53 -4.79
N GLY A 466 18.78 10.05 -5.11
CA GLY A 466 19.34 11.21 -4.39
C GLY A 466 18.46 12.47 -4.56
N ASP A 467 19.00 13.64 -4.25
CA ASP A 467 18.26 14.91 -4.27
C ASP A 467 17.83 15.40 -5.68
N GLY A 468 17.93 14.56 -6.70
CA GLY A 468 17.58 14.84 -8.10
C GLY A 468 16.08 14.92 -8.42
N GLY A 469 15.22 15.06 -7.41
CA GLY A 469 13.77 15.26 -7.58
C GLY A 469 12.98 14.01 -7.98
N LEU A 470 13.61 12.85 -8.06
CA LEU A 470 12.93 11.58 -8.32
C LEU A 470 12.22 11.06 -7.07
N PRO A 471 11.02 10.47 -7.22
CA PRO A 471 10.32 9.86 -6.10
C PRO A 471 10.98 8.54 -5.74
N ASP A 472 11.00 8.24 -4.45
CA ASP A 472 11.36 6.91 -3.98
C ASP A 472 10.43 5.83 -4.56
N VAL A 473 11.00 4.70 -4.95
CA VAL A 473 10.27 3.58 -5.55
C VAL A 473 10.37 2.37 -4.63
N MET A 474 9.23 1.77 -4.32
CA MET A 474 9.18 0.50 -3.62
C MET A 474 8.89 -0.62 -4.63
N CYS A 475 9.85 -1.50 -4.84
CA CYS A 475 9.75 -2.67 -5.69
C CYS A 475 9.35 -3.88 -4.86
N ARG A 476 8.33 -4.62 -5.31
CA ARG A 476 7.90 -5.88 -4.71
C ARG A 476 8.05 -6.99 -5.73
N GLU A 477 8.62 -8.10 -5.32
CA GLU A 477 8.72 -9.27 -6.17
C GLU A 477 7.36 -9.99 -6.21
N GLY A 478 6.75 -10.03 -7.39
CA GLY A 478 5.52 -10.75 -7.69
C GLY A 478 5.79 -12.07 -8.43
N ALA A 479 4.75 -12.88 -8.62
CA ALA A 479 4.88 -14.18 -9.29
C ALA A 479 5.28 -14.08 -10.77
N THR A 480 5.11 -12.92 -11.40
CA THR A 480 5.29 -12.71 -12.85
C THR A 480 6.23 -11.55 -13.18
N GLY A 481 6.85 -10.91 -12.19
CA GLY A 481 7.72 -9.73 -12.37
C GLY A 481 7.82 -8.88 -11.11
N ILE A 482 8.22 -7.62 -11.27
CA ILE A 482 8.29 -6.63 -10.18
C ILE A 482 7.06 -5.73 -10.22
N ASP A 483 6.37 -5.61 -9.09
CA ASP A 483 5.36 -4.59 -8.87
C ASP A 483 6.04 -3.32 -8.32
N TYR A 484 5.85 -2.20 -9.01
CA TYR A 484 6.36 -0.90 -8.58
C TYR A 484 5.28 -0.13 -7.82
N VAL A 485 5.61 0.30 -6.61
CA VAL A 485 4.76 1.13 -5.75
C VAL A 485 5.39 2.52 -5.67
N THR A 486 4.64 3.52 -6.12
CA THR A 486 5.08 4.92 -6.21
C THR A 486 4.19 5.88 -5.44
N GLU A 487 2.98 5.47 -5.01
CA GLU A 487 2.12 6.30 -4.18
C GLU A 487 2.80 6.54 -2.82
N PRO A 488 3.03 7.80 -2.40
CA PRO A 488 3.83 8.10 -1.21
C PRO A 488 3.33 7.44 0.07
N SER A 489 2.01 7.32 0.26
CA SER A 489 1.45 6.65 1.45
C SER A 489 1.77 5.17 1.49
N ASP A 490 1.79 4.52 0.33
CA ASP A 490 2.03 3.09 0.21
C ASP A 490 3.53 2.79 0.30
N VAL A 491 4.37 3.62 -0.33
CA VAL A 491 5.83 3.57 -0.16
C VAL A 491 6.18 3.71 1.33
N ASN A 492 5.62 4.70 2.01
CA ASN A 492 5.86 4.91 3.45
C ASN A 492 5.41 3.71 4.30
N ALA A 493 4.28 3.07 3.97
CA ALA A 493 3.82 1.88 4.70
C ALA A 493 4.83 0.71 4.59
N HIS A 494 5.42 0.51 3.41
CA HIS A 494 6.45 -0.51 3.19
C HIS A 494 7.81 -0.11 3.81
N MET A 495 8.17 1.17 3.78
CA MET A 495 9.33 1.68 4.49
C MET A 495 9.23 1.44 6.00
N VAL A 496 8.06 1.66 6.61
CA VAL A 496 7.82 1.34 8.02
C VAL A 496 8.02 -0.15 8.29
N ALA A 497 7.61 -1.03 7.37
CA ALA A 497 7.84 -2.47 7.49
C ALA A 497 9.34 -2.81 7.41
N LEU A 498 10.09 -2.27 6.44
CA LEU A 498 11.56 -2.44 6.34
C LEU A 498 12.29 -1.89 7.57
N ASN A 499 11.86 -0.73 8.09
CA ASN A 499 12.37 -0.15 9.33
C ASN A 499 12.15 -1.08 10.52
N THR A 500 10.95 -1.65 10.61
CA THR A 500 10.62 -2.61 11.67
C THR A 500 11.51 -3.83 11.60
N LEU A 501 11.78 -4.36 10.40
CA LEU A 501 12.74 -5.46 10.25
C LEU A 501 14.14 -5.06 10.73
N GLY A 502 14.62 -3.87 10.36
CA GLY A 502 15.94 -3.38 10.75
C GLY A 502 16.10 -3.23 12.26
N VAL A 503 15.06 -2.79 12.96
CA VAL A 503 15.03 -2.69 14.43
C VAL A 503 15.13 -4.05 15.11
N HIS A 504 14.58 -5.10 14.49
CA HIS A 504 14.60 -6.46 15.03
C HIS A 504 15.77 -7.31 14.52
N ALA A 505 16.50 -6.83 13.52
CA ALA A 505 17.69 -7.46 12.98
C ALA A 505 18.90 -7.13 13.85
N GLN A 506 19.90 -8.00 13.81
CA GLN A 506 21.13 -7.81 14.55
C GLN A 506 21.97 -6.68 13.94
N TRP A 507 22.78 -6.06 14.79
CA TRP A 507 23.81 -5.12 14.35
C TRP A 507 24.78 -5.80 13.37
N PRO A 508 25.45 -5.05 12.49
CA PRO A 508 26.36 -5.62 11.49
C PRO A 508 27.41 -6.58 12.08
N ASP A 509 28.07 -6.20 13.18
CA ASP A 509 29.09 -7.04 13.82
C ASP A 509 28.52 -8.38 14.32
N LYS A 510 27.35 -8.34 14.97
CA LYS A 510 26.63 -9.56 15.41
C LYS A 510 26.08 -10.37 14.24
N SER A 511 25.78 -9.73 13.13
CA SER A 511 25.34 -10.39 11.91
C SER A 511 26.49 -11.18 11.26
N LEU A 512 27.71 -10.65 11.32
CA LEU A 512 28.93 -11.33 10.89
C LEU A 512 29.26 -12.54 11.77
N GLU A 513 29.11 -12.43 13.10
CA GLU A 513 29.22 -13.56 14.03
C GLU A 513 28.24 -14.68 13.64
N ILE A 514 26.96 -14.35 13.44
CA ILE A 514 25.94 -15.34 13.03
C ILE A 514 26.28 -16.02 11.71
N LEU A 515 26.76 -15.27 10.71
CA LEU A 515 27.18 -15.86 9.43
C LEU A 515 28.36 -16.82 9.59
N THR A 516 29.30 -16.48 10.46
CA THR A 516 30.48 -17.30 10.75
C THR A 516 30.08 -18.59 11.49
N GLU A 517 29.17 -18.48 12.47
CA GLU A 517 28.58 -19.63 13.16
C GLU A 517 27.84 -20.56 12.18
N ILE A 518 27.03 -19.99 11.29
CA ILE A 518 26.31 -20.77 10.27
C ILE A 518 27.30 -21.51 9.36
N LEU A 519 28.40 -20.89 8.96
CA LEU A 519 29.40 -21.53 8.10
C LEU A 519 30.14 -22.68 8.80
N GLN A 520 30.28 -22.62 10.13
CA GLN A 520 30.94 -23.63 10.96
C GLN A 520 30.01 -24.80 11.34
N ASP A 521 28.69 -24.57 11.37
CA ASP A 521 27.69 -25.61 11.59
C ASP A 521 27.76 -26.68 10.46
N PRO A 522 27.59 -27.98 10.77
CA PRO A 522 27.56 -29.00 9.73
C PRO A 522 26.46 -28.67 8.72
N THR A 523 26.84 -28.61 7.44
CA THR A 523 25.96 -28.21 6.34
C THR A 523 24.62 -28.94 6.46
N PRO A 524 23.47 -28.22 6.44
CA PRO A 524 22.19 -28.90 6.50
C PRO A 524 22.08 -29.89 5.34
N GLU A 525 21.51 -31.08 5.60
CA GLU A 525 21.34 -32.10 4.54
C GLU A 525 20.69 -31.47 3.30
N ALA A 526 21.19 -31.87 2.13
CA ALA A 526 20.63 -31.41 0.87
C ALA A 526 19.12 -31.69 0.87
N PRO A 527 18.27 -30.70 0.52
CA PRO A 527 16.83 -30.91 0.49
C PRO A 527 16.49 -32.15 -0.34
N GLY A 528 15.63 -33.05 0.16
CA GLY A 528 15.32 -34.35 -0.47
C GLY A 528 14.76 -34.30 -1.91
N TRP A 529 14.47 -33.12 -2.46
CA TRP A 529 14.14 -32.96 -3.88
C TRP A 529 15.38 -32.87 -4.80
N PHE A 530 16.59 -32.74 -4.23
CA PHE A 530 17.86 -32.69 -4.95
C PHE A 530 18.43 -34.08 -5.25
N THR A 531 17.99 -35.14 -4.56
CA THR A 531 18.45 -36.53 -4.79
C THR A 531 17.88 -37.16 -6.07
N GLY A 532 17.13 -36.42 -6.87
CA GLY A 532 16.76 -36.82 -8.22
C GLY A 532 17.94 -36.65 -9.17
N ARG A 533 18.72 -37.71 -9.40
CA ARG A 533 19.49 -37.84 -10.65
C ARG A 533 18.54 -37.46 -11.80
N PRO A 534 18.89 -36.52 -12.69
CA PRO A 534 18.22 -36.45 -13.97
C PRO A 534 18.60 -37.75 -14.69
N THR A 535 17.69 -38.73 -14.71
CA THR A 535 17.78 -39.81 -15.69
C THR A 535 17.58 -39.15 -17.05
N LEU A 536 18.68 -38.73 -17.67
CA LEU A 536 18.74 -38.58 -19.12
C LEU A 536 18.19 -39.91 -19.69
N PRO A 537 17.14 -39.88 -20.51
CA PRO A 537 16.75 -41.07 -21.24
C PRO A 537 17.96 -41.52 -22.08
N PRO A 538 18.28 -42.82 -22.13
CA PRO A 538 19.41 -43.29 -22.93
C PRO A 538 19.23 -42.83 -24.38
N PRO A 539 20.32 -42.47 -25.09
CA PRO A 539 20.23 -42.05 -26.47
C PRO A 539 19.52 -43.13 -27.28
N GLY A 540 18.48 -42.70 -28.01
CA GLY A 540 17.55 -43.57 -28.72
C GLY A 540 18.28 -44.62 -29.54
N GLY A 541 18.11 -45.88 -29.12
CA GLY A 541 18.48 -47.03 -29.91
C GLY A 541 17.74 -47.02 -31.24
N ASP A 542 18.56 -46.94 -32.29
CA ASP A 542 18.27 -47.07 -33.70
C ASP A 542 17.18 -48.14 -33.97
N ARG A 543 15.93 -47.72 -34.21
CA ARG A 543 14.90 -48.61 -34.76
C ARG A 543 15.17 -48.81 -36.24
N LYS A 544 16.12 -49.71 -36.54
CA LYS A 544 16.20 -50.35 -37.85
C LYS A 544 14.98 -51.26 -38.04
N ARG A 545 14.25 -50.94 -39.12
CA ARG A 545 13.57 -51.85 -40.06
C ARG A 545 13.65 -53.34 -39.71
N ARG A 546 12.49 -53.97 -39.50
CA ARG A 546 11.99 -55.08 -40.31
C ARG A 546 10.52 -55.33 -40.03
#